data_AF-A0A662W4G0-F1
#
_entry.id   AF-A0A662W4G0-F1
#
_cell.length_a   1.000
_cell.length_b   1.000
_cell.length_c   1.000
_cell.angle_alpha   90.00
_cell.angle_beta   90.00
_cell.angle_gamma   90.00
#
_symmetry.space_group_name_H-M   'P 1'
#
loop_
_entity.id
_entity.type
_entity.pdbx_description
1 polymer ?
#
loop_
_entity_poly.entity_id
_entity_poly.type
_entity_poly.pdbx_seq_one_letter_code
_entity_poly.pdbx_strand_id
1 'polypeptide(L)'
;MWWRWRRRYPGFGPWSDLPPWERPGWRLFGRGRGWYWWYPEYPPEEYPEYPEYPPIPKEEEIKMLEEEERYLEEELERIRRRLRELKGER
;
A
#
# COMPACT_ATOMS: atom_id res chain seq x y z
N MET A 1 -7.31 -23.11 33.53
CA MET A 1 -7.89 -23.17 32.17
C MET A 1 -8.91 -22.03 32.15
N TRP A 2 -8.77 -20.93 31.40
CA TRP A 2 -8.97 -20.85 29.95
C TRP A 2 -8.54 -19.46 29.46
N TRP A 3 -7.78 -19.46 28.37
CA TRP A 3 -7.23 -18.31 27.70
C TRP A 3 -8.34 -17.55 26.96
N ARG A 4 -8.68 -16.35 27.43
CA ARG A 4 -9.67 -15.48 26.77
C ARG A 4 -8.95 -14.66 25.69
N TRP A 5 -8.82 -15.29 24.53
CA TRP A 5 -8.41 -14.77 23.22
C TRP A 5 -8.37 -13.24 23.10
N ARG A 6 -7.16 -12.67 23.15
CA ARG A 6 -6.86 -11.34 22.60
C ARG A 6 -6.98 -11.43 21.08
N ARG A 7 -8.15 -11.10 20.52
CA ARG A 7 -8.29 -10.95 19.07
C ARG A 7 -7.41 -9.79 18.62
N ARG A 8 -6.55 -10.02 17.62
CA ARG A 8 -5.56 -9.04 17.13
C ARG A 8 -6.20 -7.78 16.55
N TYR A 9 -7.47 -7.89 16.10
CA TYR A 9 -8.23 -6.79 15.54
C TYR A 9 -9.69 -6.81 16.02
N PRO A 10 -10.33 -5.65 16.21
CA PRO A 10 -11.71 -5.55 16.68
C PRO A 10 -12.70 -6.18 15.68
N GLY A 11 -13.76 -6.79 16.21
CA GLY A 11 -14.85 -7.39 15.44
C GLY A 11 -15.22 -8.82 15.85
N PHE A 12 -16.52 -9.11 15.84
CA PHE A 12 -17.08 -10.44 16.02
C PHE A 12 -17.54 -10.98 14.67
N GLY A 13 -16.61 -11.63 13.96
CA GLY A 13 -16.92 -12.25 12.67
C GLY A 13 -15.85 -13.28 12.27
N PRO A 14 -16.13 -14.09 11.25
CA PRO A 14 -15.25 -15.17 10.77
C PRO A 14 -13.92 -14.69 10.16
N TRP A 15 -13.71 -13.37 10.10
CA TRP A 15 -12.53 -12.71 9.55
C TRP A 15 -11.82 -11.85 10.61
N SER A 16 -12.08 -12.11 11.90
CA SER A 16 -11.56 -11.29 13.02
C SER A 16 -10.04 -11.40 13.24
N ASP A 17 -9.45 -12.45 12.69
CA ASP A 17 -8.02 -12.76 12.61
C ASP A 17 -7.29 -11.91 11.56
N LEU A 18 -7.99 -11.49 10.50
CA LEU A 18 -7.41 -10.63 9.47
C LEU A 18 -7.43 -9.15 9.87
N PRO A 19 -6.40 -8.38 9.49
CA PRO A 19 -6.44 -6.95 9.63
C PRO A 19 -7.62 -6.36 8.83
N PRO A 20 -8.25 -5.28 9.30
CA PRO A 20 -9.45 -4.73 8.70
C PRO A 20 -9.37 -4.53 7.19
N TRP A 21 -8.20 -4.13 6.67
CA TRP A 21 -7.99 -3.84 5.24
C TRP A 21 -7.95 -5.07 4.32
N GLU A 22 -7.76 -6.27 4.87
CA GLU A 22 -7.79 -7.54 4.13
C GLU A 22 -9.15 -8.22 4.24
N ARG A 23 -10.07 -7.69 5.06
CA ARG A 23 -11.39 -8.29 5.23
C ARG A 23 -12.23 -8.12 3.95
N PRO A 24 -13.05 -9.12 3.58
CA PRO A 24 -13.92 -9.03 2.39
C PRO A 24 -14.80 -7.78 2.41
N GLY A 25 -15.29 -7.40 3.60
CA GLY A 25 -16.08 -6.18 3.79
C GLY A 25 -15.30 -4.88 3.53
N TRP A 26 -13.98 -4.86 3.73
CA TRP A 26 -13.16 -3.68 3.41
C TRP A 26 -12.86 -3.56 1.91
N ARG A 27 -12.74 -4.67 1.18
CA ARG A 27 -12.66 -4.60 -0.29
C ARG A 27 -13.97 -4.15 -0.93
N LEU A 28 -15.10 -4.48 -0.32
CA LEU A 28 -16.44 -4.10 -0.82
C LEU A 28 -16.90 -2.70 -0.33
N PHE A 29 -16.52 -2.29 0.88
CA PHE A 29 -17.01 -1.04 1.51
C PHE A 29 -15.90 -0.13 2.07
N GLY A 30 -14.66 -0.60 2.16
CA GLY A 30 -13.54 -0.01 2.91
C GLY A 30 -12.63 0.94 2.13
N ARG A 31 -13.01 1.33 0.91
CA ARG A 31 -12.56 2.59 0.31
C ARG A 31 -13.76 3.29 -0.30
N GLY A 32 -14.32 4.24 0.45
CA GLY A 32 -15.25 5.24 -0.09
C GLY A 32 -16.73 4.87 -0.25
N ARG A 33 -17.16 3.61 -0.08
CA ARG A 33 -18.58 3.22 -0.32
C ARG A 33 -19.45 3.02 0.92
N GLY A 34 -18.89 2.63 2.08
CA GLY A 34 -19.68 2.36 3.30
C GLY A 34 -19.75 3.51 4.31
N TRP A 35 -18.78 4.44 4.29
CA TRP A 35 -18.70 5.52 5.29
C TRP A 35 -19.52 6.76 4.91
N TYR A 36 -19.73 6.98 3.61
CA TYR A 36 -20.37 8.17 3.07
C TYR A 36 -21.87 8.27 3.40
N TRP A 37 -22.50 7.15 3.78
CA TRP A 37 -23.93 7.12 4.16
C TRP A 37 -24.19 7.42 5.65
N TRP A 38 -23.14 7.48 6.49
CA TRP A 38 -23.28 7.73 7.93
C TRP A 38 -22.99 9.19 8.35
N TYR A 39 -22.53 10.04 7.42
CA TYR A 39 -22.29 11.46 7.65
C TYR A 39 -23.02 12.29 6.59
N PRO A 40 -24.31 12.60 6.77
CA PRO A 40 -25.07 13.40 5.81
C PRO A 40 -24.72 14.90 5.80
N GLU A 41 -23.70 15.35 6.54
CA GLU A 41 -23.52 16.78 6.85
C GLU A 41 -22.05 17.24 6.85
N TYR A 42 -21.21 16.64 6.01
CA TYR A 42 -19.91 17.26 5.69
C TYR A 42 -20.00 17.94 4.31
N PRO A 43 -19.92 19.28 4.24
CA PRO A 43 -19.74 19.95 2.95
C PRO A 43 -18.46 19.39 2.28
N PRO A 44 -18.41 19.31 0.94
CA PRO A 44 -17.19 18.92 0.25
C PRO A 44 -16.10 19.92 0.63
N GLU A 45 -15.23 19.49 1.54
CA GLU A 45 -14.05 20.22 1.96
C GLU A 45 -13.25 20.48 0.69
N GLU A 46 -13.12 21.74 0.30
CA GLU A 46 -12.30 22.16 -0.83
C GLU A 46 -10.92 21.55 -0.61
N TYR A 47 -10.56 20.57 -1.43
CA TYR A 47 -9.25 19.97 -1.38
C TYR A 47 -8.24 21.11 -1.52
N PRO A 48 -7.28 21.26 -0.57
CA PRO A 48 -6.26 22.28 -0.73
C PRO A 48 -5.57 22.03 -2.07
N GLU A 49 -5.60 23.05 -2.93
CA GLU A 49 -4.88 23.06 -4.19
C GLU A 49 -3.42 22.73 -3.87
N TYR A 50 -2.96 21.56 -4.31
CA TYR A 50 -1.57 21.18 -4.11
C TYR A 50 -0.69 22.22 -4.82
N PRO A 51 0.36 22.74 -4.18
CA PRO A 51 1.27 23.64 -4.86
C PRO A 51 1.80 22.96 -6.13
N GLU A 52 1.62 23.61 -7.28
CA GLU A 52 2.25 23.17 -8.52
C GLU A 52 3.76 23.21 -8.33
N TYR A 53 4.39 22.03 -8.29
CA TYR A 53 5.85 21.94 -8.26
C TYR A 53 6.40 22.43 -9.61
N PRO A 54 7.46 23.26 -9.62
CA PRO A 54 8.09 23.64 -10.86
C PRO A 54 8.59 22.40 -11.61
N PRO A 55 8.50 22.37 -12.95
CA PRO A 55 9.00 21.25 -13.73
C PRO A 55 10.52 21.11 -13.54
N ILE A 56 10.97 19.86 -13.32
CA ILE A 56 12.38 19.52 -13.15
C ILE A 56 13.13 19.85 -14.47
N PRO A 57 14.34 20.43 -14.43
CA PRO A 57 15.13 20.62 -15.64
C PRO A 57 15.53 19.27 -16.24
N LYS A 58 15.50 19.16 -17.57
CA LYS A 58 15.73 17.90 -18.31
C LYS A 58 17.00 17.16 -17.90
N GLU A 59 18.08 17.90 -17.64
CA GLU A 59 19.38 17.33 -17.26
C GLU A 59 19.33 16.66 -15.87
N GLU A 60 18.58 17.25 -14.94
CA GLU A 60 18.41 16.72 -13.59
C GLU A 60 17.45 15.51 -13.60
N GLU A 61 16.40 15.56 -14.42
CA GLU A 61 15.52 14.42 -14.67
C GLU A 61 16.29 13.23 -15.26
N ILE A 62 17.14 13.45 -16.27
CA ILE A 62 17.99 12.40 -16.85
C ILE A 62 18.89 11.78 -15.78
N LYS A 63 19.58 12.60 -14.99
CA LYS A 63 20.45 12.09 -13.92
C LYS A 63 19.68 11.27 -12.87
N MET A 64 18.51 11.75 -12.47
CA MET A 64 17.63 11.00 -11.57
C MET A 64 17.25 9.63 -12.14
N LEU A 65 16.87 9.60 -13.41
CA LEU A 65 16.47 8.36 -14.09
C LEU A 65 17.65 7.39 -14.27
N GLU A 66 18.86 7.88 -14.55
CA GLU A 66 20.07 7.05 -14.62
C GLU A 66 20.42 6.44 -13.24
N GLU A 67 20.28 7.21 -12.16
CA GLU A 67 20.47 6.71 -10.80
C GLU A 67 19.40 5.67 -10.43
N GLU A 68 18.15 5.90 -10.81
CA GLU A 68 17.04 4.97 -10.61
C GLU A 68 17.24 3.68 -11.42
N GLU A 69 17.67 3.78 -12.68
CA GLU A 69 17.98 2.63 -13.53
C GLU A 69 19.02 1.73 -12.87
N ARG A 70 20.15 2.31 -12.42
CA ARG A 70 21.20 1.56 -11.72
C ARG A 70 20.68 0.85 -10.47
N TYR A 71 19.89 1.54 -9.66
CA TYR A 71 19.31 0.94 -8.45
C TYR A 71 18.40 -0.24 -8.80
N LEU A 72 17.55 -0.09 -9.82
CA LEU A 72 16.65 -1.14 -10.25
C LEU A 72 17.39 -2.34 -10.84
N GLU A 73 18.50 -2.13 -11.55
CA GLU A 73 19.35 -3.22 -12.05
C GLU A 73 19.96 -4.04 -10.91
N GLU A 74 20.46 -3.38 -9.86
CA GLU A 74 21.00 -4.05 -8.67
C GLU A 74 19.93 -4.87 -7.94
N GLU A 75 18.72 -4.31 -7.76
CA GLU A 75 17.56 -5.01 -7.21
C GLU A 75 17.19 -6.24 -8.05
N LEU A 76 17.16 -6.08 -9.38
CA LEU A 76 16.85 -7.15 -10.31
C LEU A 76 17.89 -8.28 -10.21
N GLU A 77 19.17 -7.95 -10.09
CA GLU A 77 20.23 -8.94 -9.91
C GLU A 77 20.06 -9.71 -8.60
N ARG A 78 19.74 -9.01 -7.51
CA ARG A 78 19.47 -9.65 -6.21
C ARG A 78 18.29 -10.61 -6.29
N ILE A 79 17.20 -10.20 -6.94
CA ILE A 79 16.02 -11.06 -7.15
C ILE A 79 16.39 -12.28 -8.00
N ARG A 80 17.13 -12.09 -9.10
CA ARG A 80 17.61 -13.19 -9.95
C ARG A 80 18.49 -14.17 -9.18
N ARG A 81 19.40 -13.67 -8.33
CA ARG A 81 20.24 -14.50 -7.46
C ARG A 81 19.38 -15.33 -6.51
N ARG A 82 18.40 -14.71 -5.85
CA ARG A 82 17.48 -15.41 -4.95
C ARG A 82 16.64 -16.47 -5.68
N LEU A 83 16.22 -16.19 -6.92
CA LEU A 83 15.50 -17.15 -7.74
C LEU A 83 16.36 -18.35 -8.12
N ARG A 84 17.64 -18.15 -8.50
CA ARG A 84 18.56 -19.26 -8.79
C ARG A 84 18.77 -20.16 -7.57
N GLU A 85 18.98 -19.56 -6.39
CA GLU A 85 19.07 -20.29 -5.12
C GLU A 85 17.83 -21.15 -4.86
N LEU A 86 16.62 -20.58 -5.04
CA LEU A 86 15.36 -21.29 -4.81
C LEU A 86 15.07 -22.36 -5.86
N LYS A 87 15.53 -22.17 -7.10
CA LYS A 87 15.39 -23.15 -8.18
C LYS A 87 16.41 -24.29 -8.08
N GLY A 88 17.40 -24.19 -7.20
CA GLY A 88 18.48 -25.18 -7.07
C GLY A 88 19.42 -25.20 -8.28
N GLU A 89 19.39 -24.15 -9.11
CA GLU A 89 20.34 -23.94 -10.20
C GLU A 89 21.64 -23.41 -9.57
N ARG A 90 22.59 -24.32 -9.32
CA ARG A 90 23.90 -24.03 -8.75
C ARG A 90 24.95 -23.81 -9.84
#